data_AF-A0A220UEH0-F1
#
_entry.id   AF-A0A220UEH0-F1
#
_cell.length_a   1.000
_cell.length_b   1.000
_cell.length_c   1.000
_cell.angle_alpha   90.00
_cell.angle_beta   90.00
_cell.angle_gamma   90.00
#
_symmetry.space_group_name_H-M   'P 1'
#
loop_
_entity.id
_entity.type
_entity.pdbx_description
1 polymer ?
#
loop_
_entity_poly.entity_id
_entity_poly.type
_entity_poly.pdbx_seq_one_letter_code
_entity_poly.pdbx_strand_id
1 'polypeptide(L)'
;MIAIIISGAIALVLSIFGTPLFIKALERRGYGQFIRDDGPTTHATKRGTPTMGGVAIILAVLAAYFLTHLVLWTSPSVSVLLVLFLAVGLGIVGFLDDYLKISQQDSTGLRPRYKLLGQFLVATAFAVMALLFPDENGLTPASLHISFVRDVPWLDLAFLGTVVGFLLFAIWANFLVAAWSNGVNLTDGLDGLASGATIIFTAAYLIISFWQWRQVCNVDLDAGGLVHCYDARDPLDTAVLCAAIIGACVGFLWWNTSPAKIFMGDTGSLALGGAIAGLTIISRTEIVGAVIGGLFVIISLSVIIQVASFKLTGKRVFRMAPLQHHFELKGWNEVTIVVRFWIVAGILAGIGLGIFYLDALPRLTS
;
A
#
# COMPACT_ATOMS: atom_id res chain seq x y z
N MET A 1 0.79 -22.24 -3.34
CA MET A 1 -0.68 -22.21 -3.11
C MET A 1 -1.04 -22.38 -1.64
N ILE A 2 -0.64 -23.47 -0.97
CA ILE A 2 -0.93 -23.68 0.46
C ILE A 2 -0.40 -22.52 1.33
N ALA A 3 0.81 -22.02 1.04
CA ALA A 3 1.40 -20.85 1.70
C ALA A 3 0.50 -19.59 1.69
N ILE A 4 -0.18 -19.33 0.57
CA ILE A 4 -1.06 -18.16 0.42
C ILE A 4 -2.23 -18.25 1.40
N ILE A 5 -2.87 -19.43 1.49
CA ILE A 5 -4.00 -19.67 2.38
C ILE A 5 -3.57 -19.60 3.84
N ILE A 6 -2.47 -20.27 4.19
CA ILE A 6 -1.92 -20.29 5.56
C ILE A 6 -1.58 -18.86 6.01
N SER A 7 -0.86 -18.10 5.19
CA SER A 7 -0.44 -16.74 5.50
C SER A 7 -1.64 -15.81 5.73
N GLY A 8 -2.64 -15.84 4.85
CA GLY A 8 -3.85 -15.04 5.01
C GLY A 8 -4.67 -15.44 6.25
N ALA A 9 -4.79 -16.74 6.52
CA ALA A 9 -5.51 -17.25 7.69
C ALA A 9 -4.82 -16.87 9.01
N ILE A 10 -3.49 -17.04 9.09
CA ILE A 10 -2.71 -16.65 10.28
C ILE A 10 -2.84 -15.14 10.49
N ALA A 11 -2.66 -14.32 9.45
CA ALA A 11 -2.76 -12.87 9.57
C ALA A 11 -4.15 -12.42 10.04
N LEU A 12 -5.21 -13.06 9.52
CA LEU A 12 -6.59 -12.79 9.94
C LEU A 12 -6.80 -13.12 11.41
N VAL A 13 -6.39 -14.31 11.85
CA VAL A 13 -6.54 -14.74 13.26
C VAL A 13 -5.73 -13.82 14.18
N LEU A 14 -4.47 -13.53 13.84
CA LEU A 14 -3.64 -12.65 14.64
C LEU A 14 -4.21 -11.23 14.71
N SER A 15 -4.73 -10.70 13.61
CA SER A 15 -5.29 -9.35 13.58
C SER A 15 -6.63 -9.26 14.32
N ILE A 16 -7.56 -10.20 14.09
CA ILE A 16 -8.90 -10.14 14.70
C ILE A 16 -8.85 -10.30 16.22
N PHE A 17 -7.98 -11.18 16.74
CA PHE A 17 -7.83 -11.40 18.19
C PHE A 17 -6.75 -10.53 18.83
N GLY A 18 -5.72 -10.13 18.08
CA GLY A 18 -4.65 -9.26 18.57
C GLY A 18 -5.06 -7.79 18.68
N THR A 19 -5.87 -7.27 17.75
CA THR A 19 -6.35 -5.89 17.77
C THR A 19 -7.10 -5.52 19.06
N PRO A 20 -8.07 -6.29 19.59
CA PRO A 20 -8.74 -5.94 20.85
C PRO A 20 -7.82 -6.02 22.08
N LEU A 21 -6.80 -6.89 22.06
CA LEU A 21 -5.78 -6.91 23.11
C LEU A 21 -4.92 -5.64 23.06
N PHE A 22 -4.59 -5.20 21.85
CA PHE A 22 -3.85 -3.96 21.62
C PHE A 22 -4.66 -2.72 22.01
N ILE A 23 -5.96 -2.67 21.69
CA ILE A 23 -6.89 -1.62 22.14
C ILE A 23 -6.83 -1.48 23.66
N LYS A 24 -7.00 -2.59 24.40
CA LYS A 24 -6.93 -2.59 25.87
C LYS A 24 -5.58 -2.09 26.39
N ALA A 25 -4.48 -2.42 25.70
CA ALA A 25 -3.15 -1.95 26.07
C ALA A 25 -2.99 -0.43 25.87
N LEU A 26 -3.55 0.13 24.79
CA LEU A 26 -3.56 1.56 24.52
C LEU A 26 -4.44 2.34 25.49
N GLU A 27 -5.65 1.83 25.78
CA GLU A 27 -6.59 2.42 26.73
C GLU A 27 -5.98 2.54 28.13
N ARG A 28 -5.27 1.49 28.60
CA ARG A 28 -4.55 1.51 29.89
C ARG A 28 -3.47 2.58 29.97
N ARG A 29 -2.91 3.00 28.84
CA ARG A 29 -1.89 4.06 28.75
C ARG A 29 -2.50 5.45 28.50
N GLY A 30 -3.81 5.55 28.31
CA GLY A 30 -4.49 6.81 27.99
C GLY A 30 -4.19 7.34 26.59
N TYR A 31 -3.77 6.47 25.65
CA TYR A 31 -3.37 6.86 24.30
C TYR A 31 -4.58 7.02 23.36
N GLY A 32 -5.45 7.97 23.66
CA GLY A 32 -6.57 8.38 22.81
C GLY A 32 -6.17 9.52 21.86
N GLN A 33 -6.82 9.60 20.69
CA GLN A 33 -6.54 10.65 19.71
C GLN A 33 -7.10 12.02 20.15
N PHE A 34 -6.28 13.07 20.03
CA PHE A 34 -6.69 14.47 20.18
C PHE A 34 -7.28 14.99 18.86
N ILE A 35 -8.40 15.73 18.94
CA ILE A 35 -9.15 16.20 17.75
C ILE A 35 -8.51 17.49 17.20
N ARG A 36 -8.50 17.63 15.88
CA ARG A 36 -8.13 18.85 15.15
C ARG A 36 -9.35 19.78 15.02
N ASP A 37 -9.20 21.07 15.34
CA ASP A 37 -10.31 22.04 15.36
C ASP A 37 -10.90 22.38 13.96
N ASP A 38 -10.24 21.97 12.88
CA ASP A 38 -10.55 22.31 11.48
C ASP A 38 -11.24 21.16 10.69
N GLY A 39 -11.66 20.08 11.35
CA GLY A 39 -12.40 18.95 10.76
C GLY A 39 -13.93 19.13 10.75
N PRO A 40 -14.69 18.33 9.97
CA PRO A 40 -16.15 18.27 10.06
C PRO A 40 -16.67 18.12 11.50
N THR A 41 -17.79 18.78 11.83
CA THR A 41 -18.37 18.76 13.19
C THR A 41 -18.79 17.37 13.67
N THR A 42 -19.04 16.44 12.74
CA THR A 42 -19.31 15.02 13.01
C THR A 42 -18.11 14.29 13.63
N HIS A 43 -16.88 14.79 13.49
CA HIS A 43 -15.70 14.18 14.14
C HIS A 43 -15.58 14.51 15.64
N ALA A 44 -16.39 15.45 16.16
CA ALA A 44 -16.37 15.80 17.58
C ALA A 44 -16.80 14.64 18.50
N THR A 45 -17.59 13.69 18.00
CA THR A 45 -18.03 12.48 18.73
C THR A 45 -16.98 11.36 18.74
N LYS A 46 -15.91 11.46 17.94
CA LYS A 46 -14.82 10.46 17.85
C LYS A 46 -13.70 10.65 18.89
N ARG A 47 -13.96 11.45 19.93
CA ARG A 47 -12.98 11.78 20.98
C ARG A 47 -12.64 10.55 21.82
N GLY A 48 -11.34 10.28 21.99
CA GLY A 48 -10.85 9.25 22.91
C GLY A 48 -10.69 7.86 22.31
N THR A 49 -11.05 7.64 21.04
CA THR A 49 -10.73 6.39 20.35
C THR A 49 -9.20 6.24 20.23
N PRO A 50 -8.63 5.07 20.58
CA PRO A 50 -7.20 4.82 20.45
C PRO A 50 -6.71 4.94 19.02
N THR A 51 -5.51 5.48 18.84
CA THR A 51 -4.79 5.55 17.56
C THR A 51 -3.55 4.64 17.57
N MET A 52 -2.81 4.54 16.46
CA MET A 52 -1.69 3.60 16.22
C MET A 52 -2.12 2.14 15.96
N GLY A 53 -3.36 1.90 15.54
CA GLY A 53 -3.85 0.57 15.18
C GLY A 53 -3.04 -0.12 14.08
N GLY A 54 -2.32 0.65 13.26
CA GLY A 54 -1.36 0.16 12.30
C GLY A 54 -0.29 -0.76 12.85
N VAL A 55 0.09 -0.61 14.13
CA VAL A 55 1.03 -1.54 14.79
C VAL A 55 0.47 -2.96 14.79
N ALA A 56 -0.82 -3.14 15.07
CA ALA A 56 -1.45 -4.46 15.06
C ALA A 56 -1.45 -5.07 13.64
N ILE A 57 -1.67 -4.25 12.61
CA ILE A 57 -1.59 -4.69 11.21
C ILE A 57 -0.18 -5.15 10.86
N ILE A 58 0.84 -4.33 11.13
CA ILE A 58 2.25 -4.63 10.81
C ILE A 58 2.69 -5.92 11.52
N LEU A 59 2.41 -6.05 12.82
CA LEU A 59 2.77 -7.24 13.58
C LEU A 59 2.06 -8.50 13.06
N ALA A 60 0.77 -8.40 12.72
CA ALA A 60 0.03 -9.52 12.14
C ALA A 60 0.61 -9.94 10.78
N VAL A 61 0.95 -9.00 9.90
CA VAL A 61 1.58 -9.29 8.59
C VAL A 61 2.95 -9.95 8.76
N LEU A 62 3.83 -9.37 9.58
CA LEU A 62 5.17 -9.91 9.82
C LEU A 62 5.10 -11.31 10.42
N ALA A 63 4.32 -11.49 11.49
CA ALA A 63 4.18 -12.77 12.15
C ALA A 63 3.59 -13.82 11.21
N ALA A 64 2.56 -13.49 10.43
CA ALA A 64 1.97 -14.41 9.47
C ALA A 64 2.94 -14.83 8.38
N TYR A 65 3.69 -13.88 7.81
CA TYR A 65 4.65 -14.17 6.75
C TYR A 65 5.78 -15.09 7.25
N PHE A 66 6.43 -14.74 8.37
CA PHE A 66 7.53 -15.54 8.92
C PHE A 66 7.04 -16.88 9.47
N LEU A 67 5.88 -16.94 10.12
CA LEU A 67 5.33 -18.19 10.62
C LEU A 67 4.93 -19.13 9.48
N THR A 68 4.43 -18.60 8.35
CA THR A 68 4.16 -19.40 7.15
C THR A 68 5.43 -20.04 6.61
N HIS A 69 6.51 -19.27 6.49
CA HIS A 69 7.82 -19.78 6.05
C HIS A 69 8.40 -20.81 7.01
N LEU A 70 8.25 -20.58 8.32
CA LEU A 70 8.66 -21.52 9.35
C LEU A 70 7.87 -22.84 9.29
N VAL A 71 6.54 -22.77 9.14
CA VAL A 71 5.66 -23.95 9.10
C VAL A 71 5.90 -24.77 7.83
N LEU A 72 6.13 -24.11 6.70
CA LEU A 72 6.32 -24.77 5.41
C LEU A 72 7.78 -25.12 5.12
N TRP A 73 8.71 -24.76 6.02
CA TRP A 73 10.15 -24.97 5.84
C TRP A 73 10.67 -24.38 4.52
N THR A 74 10.21 -23.19 4.17
CA THR A 74 10.64 -22.44 2.99
C THR A 74 11.41 -21.19 3.40
N SER A 75 12.40 -20.78 2.61
CA SER A 75 13.16 -19.55 2.86
C SER A 75 12.38 -18.32 2.36
N PRO A 76 12.30 -17.24 3.14
CA PRO A 76 11.76 -15.96 2.68
C PRO A 76 12.47 -15.43 1.45
N SER A 77 11.71 -14.89 0.48
CA SER A 77 12.29 -14.29 -0.71
C SER A 77 12.86 -12.89 -0.46
N VAL A 78 13.90 -12.52 -1.20
CA VAL A 78 14.50 -11.19 -1.09
C VAL A 78 13.52 -10.10 -1.50
N SER A 79 12.73 -10.31 -2.56
CA SER A 79 11.76 -9.30 -3.00
C SER A 79 10.74 -8.97 -1.90
N VAL A 80 10.20 -9.98 -1.23
CA VAL A 80 9.24 -9.75 -0.13
C VAL A 80 9.92 -9.15 1.09
N LEU A 81 11.12 -9.58 1.45
CA LEU A 81 11.87 -8.96 2.55
C LEU A 81 12.13 -7.47 2.32
N LEU A 82 12.37 -7.05 1.07
CA LEU A 82 12.51 -5.63 0.71
C LEU A 82 11.18 -4.88 0.84
N VAL A 83 10.05 -5.47 0.42
CA VAL A 83 8.73 -4.86 0.63
C VAL A 83 8.39 -4.75 2.12
N LEU A 84 8.71 -5.76 2.92
CA LEU A 84 8.55 -5.72 4.37
C LEU A 84 9.47 -4.67 5.01
N PHE A 85 10.73 -4.55 4.57
CA PHE A 85 11.64 -3.50 5.00
C PHE A 85 11.04 -2.10 4.71
N LEU A 86 10.51 -1.90 3.50
CA LEU A 86 9.88 -0.64 3.12
C LEU A 86 8.63 -0.35 3.96
N ALA A 87 7.74 -1.33 4.11
CA ALA A 87 6.52 -1.20 4.90
C ALA A 87 6.81 -0.91 6.38
N VAL A 88 7.74 -1.65 6.99
CA VAL A 88 8.15 -1.45 8.39
C VAL A 88 8.88 -0.12 8.56
N GLY A 89 9.79 0.24 7.65
CA GLY A 89 10.52 1.50 7.70
C GLY A 89 9.59 2.71 7.65
N LEU A 90 8.60 2.71 6.75
CA LEU A 90 7.58 3.76 6.71
C LEU A 90 6.61 3.69 7.89
N GLY A 91 6.31 2.48 8.37
CA GLY A 91 5.54 2.27 9.60
C GLY A 91 6.23 2.88 10.82
N ILE A 92 7.56 2.79 10.93
CA ILE A 92 8.34 3.45 11.99
C ILE A 92 8.23 4.96 11.86
N VAL A 93 8.34 5.53 10.64
CA VAL A 93 8.14 6.97 10.43
C VAL A 93 6.74 7.40 10.89
N GLY A 94 5.71 6.62 10.56
CA GLY A 94 4.34 6.88 10.98
C GLY A 94 4.12 6.70 12.48
N PHE A 95 4.77 5.72 13.09
CA PHE A 95 4.74 5.48 14.53
C PHE A 95 5.37 6.64 15.30
N LEU A 96 6.51 7.16 14.82
CA LEU A 96 7.12 8.35 15.41
C LEU A 96 6.16 9.56 15.32
N ASP A 97 5.40 9.67 14.23
CA ASP A 97 4.41 10.75 14.04
C ASP A 97 3.24 10.63 15.02
N ASP A 98 2.61 9.46 15.09
CA ASP A 98 1.52 9.20 16.01
C ASP A 98 1.98 9.32 17.48
N TYR A 99 3.19 8.84 17.80
CA TYR A 99 3.75 8.94 19.14
C TYR A 99 3.97 10.39 19.57
N LEU A 100 4.49 11.25 18.68
CA LEU A 100 4.66 12.67 18.99
C LEU A 100 3.31 13.37 19.18
N LYS A 101 2.29 13.09 18.37
CA LYS A 101 0.93 13.62 18.55
C LYS A 101 0.38 13.31 19.94
N ILE A 102 0.56 12.07 20.40
CA ILE A 102 0.09 11.63 21.74
C ILE A 102 0.93 12.27 22.85
N SER A 103 2.26 12.24 22.72
CA SER A 103 3.18 12.73 23.76
C SER A 103 3.11 14.25 23.94
N GLN A 104 2.84 15.01 22.87
CA GLN A 104 2.75 16.48 22.92
C GLN A 104 1.32 16.97 23.13
N GLN A 105 0.34 16.06 23.18
CA GLN A 105 -1.09 16.36 23.31
C GLN A 105 -1.58 17.36 22.25
N ASP A 106 -1.02 17.27 21.05
CA ASP A 106 -1.33 18.16 19.95
C ASP A 106 -1.64 17.37 18.67
N SER A 107 -2.18 18.06 17.68
CA SER A 107 -2.53 17.45 16.39
C SER A 107 -1.42 17.56 15.34
N THR A 108 -0.26 18.14 15.67
CA THR A 108 0.73 18.56 14.67
C THR A 108 1.73 17.48 14.31
N GLY A 109 2.09 16.60 15.26
CA GLY A 109 2.97 15.46 15.01
C GLY A 109 4.37 15.84 14.53
N LEU A 110 4.98 15.01 13.68
CA LEU A 110 6.23 15.35 13.00
C LEU A 110 5.99 16.52 12.04
N ARG A 111 6.97 17.44 12.00
CA ARG A 111 6.99 18.45 10.94
C ARG A 111 7.01 17.76 9.57
N PRO A 112 6.22 18.23 8.58
CA PRO A 112 6.11 17.57 7.27
C PRO A 112 7.46 17.27 6.60
N ARG A 113 8.45 18.17 6.76
CA ARG A 113 9.81 18.00 6.22
C ARG A 113 10.54 16.76 6.77
N TYR A 114 10.35 16.42 8.05
CA TYR A 114 11.03 15.27 8.67
C TYR A 114 10.31 13.97 8.33
N LYS A 115 8.98 14.00 8.19
CA LYS A 115 8.19 12.88 7.67
C LYS A 115 8.60 12.53 6.23
N LEU A 116 8.71 13.54 5.35
CA LEU A 116 9.18 13.35 3.97
C LEU A 116 10.64 12.90 3.90
N LEU A 117 11.52 13.42 4.77
CA LEU A 117 12.90 12.96 4.83
C LEU A 117 13.00 11.48 5.24
N GLY A 118 12.22 11.05 6.24
CA GLY A 118 12.15 9.65 6.64
C GLY A 118 11.66 8.74 5.50
N GLN A 119 10.58 9.15 4.81
CA GLN A 119 10.09 8.45 3.62
C GLN A 119 11.17 8.35 2.54
N PHE A 120 11.88 9.45 2.27
CA PHE A 120 12.93 9.53 1.25
C PHE A 120 14.10 8.59 1.55
N LEU A 121 14.58 8.56 2.80
CA LEU A 121 15.71 7.71 3.19
C LEU A 121 15.36 6.22 3.09
N VAL A 122 14.19 5.82 3.59
CA VAL A 122 13.73 4.42 3.51
C VAL A 122 13.49 4.00 2.06
N ALA A 123 12.85 4.85 1.26
CA ALA A 123 12.59 4.58 -0.16
C ALA A 123 13.88 4.48 -0.98
N THR A 124 14.87 5.35 -0.72
CA THR A 124 16.17 5.30 -1.40
C THR A 124 16.93 4.03 -1.04
N ALA A 125 16.93 3.62 0.23
CA ALA A 125 17.54 2.36 0.66
C ALA A 125 16.86 1.16 -0.03
N PHE A 126 15.53 1.13 -0.07
CA PHE A 126 14.78 0.11 -0.80
C PHE A 126 15.15 0.08 -2.28
N ALA A 127 15.18 1.24 -2.95
CA ALA A 127 15.47 1.35 -4.37
C ALA A 127 16.86 0.83 -4.73
N VAL A 128 17.88 1.18 -3.94
CA VAL A 128 19.25 0.69 -4.13
C VAL A 128 19.30 -0.82 -3.92
N MET A 129 18.74 -1.34 -2.83
CA MET A 129 18.75 -2.78 -2.56
C MET A 129 17.98 -3.57 -3.63
N ALA A 130 16.85 -3.06 -4.12
CA ALA A 130 16.03 -3.74 -5.13
C ALA A 130 16.75 -3.96 -6.47
N LEU A 131 17.82 -3.21 -6.76
CA LEU A 131 18.66 -3.37 -7.95
C LEU A 131 19.95 -4.18 -7.71
N LEU A 132 20.30 -4.48 -6.45
CA LEU A 132 21.60 -5.08 -6.10
C LEU A 132 21.55 -6.55 -5.70
N PHE A 133 20.37 -7.15 -5.58
CA PHE A 133 20.21 -8.55 -5.23
C PHE A 133 19.65 -9.36 -6.40
N PRO A 134 20.46 -9.81 -7.37
CA PRO A 134 19.99 -10.73 -8.41
C PRO A 134 19.71 -12.13 -7.85
N ASP A 135 18.84 -12.90 -8.51
CA ASP A 135 18.72 -14.35 -8.32
C ASP A 135 19.77 -15.13 -9.15
N GLU A 136 19.65 -16.45 -9.18
CA GLU A 136 20.52 -17.34 -9.95
C GLU A 136 20.48 -17.07 -11.47
N ASN A 137 19.40 -16.46 -11.97
CA ASN A 137 19.22 -16.08 -13.38
C ASN A 137 19.63 -14.62 -13.66
N GLY A 138 20.19 -13.91 -12.67
CA GLY A 138 20.54 -12.49 -12.80
C GLY A 138 19.35 -11.53 -12.65
N LEU A 139 18.16 -12.03 -12.29
CA LEU A 139 16.94 -11.24 -12.18
C LEU A 139 16.87 -10.53 -10.83
N THR A 140 16.82 -9.20 -10.86
CA THR A 140 16.69 -8.35 -9.67
C THR A 140 15.22 -8.09 -9.33
N PRO A 141 14.90 -7.80 -8.05
CA PRO A 141 13.55 -7.42 -7.62
C PRO A 141 12.96 -6.24 -8.40
N ALA A 142 13.77 -5.25 -8.77
CA ALA A 142 13.35 -4.13 -9.60
C ALA A 142 14.14 -4.07 -10.92
N SER A 143 13.59 -3.34 -11.90
CA SER A 143 14.20 -3.04 -13.19
C SER A 143 14.52 -1.55 -13.30
N LEU A 144 15.46 -1.19 -14.18
CA LEU A 144 15.72 0.20 -14.56
C LEU A 144 14.70 0.73 -15.58
N HIS A 145 13.80 -0.12 -16.06
CA HIS A 145 12.70 0.30 -16.93
C HIS A 145 11.51 0.76 -16.08
N ILE A 146 10.71 1.66 -16.64
CA ILE A 146 9.36 1.92 -16.13
C ILE A 146 8.41 0.89 -16.74
N SER A 147 7.59 0.26 -15.90
CA SER A 147 6.70 -0.81 -16.34
C SER A 147 5.25 -0.37 -16.42
N PHE A 148 4.58 -0.83 -17.48
CA PHE A 148 3.13 -0.76 -17.60
C PHE A 148 2.51 -2.05 -17.06
N VAL A 149 2.29 -3.04 -17.92
CA VAL A 149 2.04 -4.44 -17.56
C VAL A 149 3.35 -5.22 -17.46
N ARG A 150 4.37 -4.76 -18.20
CA ARG A 150 5.76 -5.23 -18.23
C ARG A 150 6.66 -4.03 -18.47
N ASP A 151 7.97 -4.23 -18.32
CA ASP A 151 8.99 -3.24 -18.65
C ASP A 151 8.76 -2.70 -20.07
N VAL A 152 8.68 -1.38 -20.21
CA VAL A 152 8.50 -0.74 -21.51
C VAL A 152 9.89 -0.54 -22.13
N PRO A 153 10.25 -1.22 -23.25
CA PRO A 153 11.65 -1.26 -23.72
C PRO A 153 12.22 0.11 -24.10
N TRP A 154 11.37 1.05 -24.52
CA TRP A 154 11.80 2.41 -24.89
C TRP A 154 11.86 3.38 -23.72
N LEU A 155 11.39 2.97 -22.53
CA LEU A 155 11.37 3.79 -21.31
C LEU A 155 12.38 3.25 -20.29
N ASP A 156 13.63 3.12 -20.74
CA ASP A 156 14.78 2.73 -19.94
C ASP A 156 15.40 3.96 -19.26
N LEU A 157 15.50 3.93 -17.93
CA LEU A 157 16.12 5.00 -17.15
C LEU A 157 17.65 4.99 -17.29
N ALA A 158 18.25 3.90 -17.76
CA ALA A 158 19.70 3.77 -17.96
C ALA A 158 20.20 4.32 -19.31
N PHE A 159 19.40 5.12 -20.02
CA PHE A 159 19.73 5.66 -21.36
C PHE A 159 21.04 6.47 -21.46
N LEU A 160 21.56 6.99 -20.35
CA LEU A 160 22.86 7.69 -20.25
C LEU A 160 23.92 6.89 -19.45
N GLY A 161 23.71 5.60 -19.27
CA GLY A 161 24.58 4.70 -18.52
C GLY A 161 24.02 4.28 -17.16
N THR A 162 24.66 3.27 -16.56
CA THR A 162 24.20 2.59 -15.35
C THR A 162 24.08 3.52 -14.14
N VAL A 163 25.06 4.40 -13.92
CA VAL A 163 25.03 5.35 -12.79
C VAL A 163 23.81 6.28 -12.89
N VAL A 164 23.50 6.78 -14.09
CA VAL A 164 22.32 7.63 -14.31
C VAL A 164 21.05 6.82 -14.11
N GLY A 165 21.01 5.58 -14.61
CA GLY A 165 19.89 4.66 -14.39
C GLY A 165 19.57 4.45 -12.91
N PHE A 166 20.58 4.18 -12.08
CA PHE A 166 20.41 4.01 -10.63
C PHE A 166 19.85 5.28 -9.97
N LEU A 167 20.35 6.46 -10.35
CA LEU A 167 19.86 7.73 -9.80
C LEU A 167 18.41 8.02 -10.21
N LEU A 168 18.09 7.84 -11.49
CA LEU A 168 16.74 8.06 -12.02
C LEU A 168 15.75 7.04 -11.46
N PHE A 169 16.15 5.78 -11.32
CA PHE A 169 15.34 4.76 -10.65
C PHE A 169 15.11 5.11 -9.18
N ALA A 170 16.13 5.58 -8.46
CA ALA A 170 15.94 6.04 -7.08
C ALA A 170 14.94 7.20 -7.00
N ILE A 171 14.99 8.17 -7.92
CA ILE A 171 14.00 9.27 -8.00
C ILE A 171 12.60 8.71 -8.29
N TRP A 172 12.47 7.78 -9.23
CA TRP A 172 11.22 7.14 -9.59
C TRP A 172 10.61 6.35 -8.43
N ALA A 173 11.41 5.52 -7.76
CA ALA A 173 11.00 4.75 -6.59
C ALA A 173 10.60 5.67 -5.43
N ASN A 174 11.35 6.75 -5.17
CA ASN A 174 10.97 7.76 -4.18
C ASN A 174 9.62 8.42 -4.50
N PHE A 175 9.39 8.76 -5.77
CA PHE A 175 8.11 9.30 -6.22
C PHE A 175 6.96 8.31 -5.95
N LEU A 176 7.12 7.05 -6.34
CA LEU A 176 6.10 6.00 -6.11
C LEU A 176 5.84 5.80 -4.61
N VAL A 177 6.90 5.66 -3.80
CA VAL A 177 6.77 5.49 -2.36
C VAL A 177 6.07 6.68 -1.72
N ALA A 178 6.45 7.91 -2.08
CA ALA A 178 5.79 9.11 -1.57
C ALA A 178 4.33 9.18 -2.03
N ALA A 179 4.03 8.86 -3.29
CA ALA A 179 2.67 8.89 -3.83
C ALA A 179 1.75 7.88 -3.11
N TRP A 180 2.20 6.63 -2.95
CA TRP A 180 1.41 5.58 -2.31
C TRP A 180 1.27 5.81 -0.80
N SER A 181 2.38 6.06 -0.09
CA SER A 181 2.35 6.25 1.37
C SER A 181 1.49 7.43 1.79
N ASN A 182 1.63 8.58 1.12
CA ASN A 182 0.79 9.75 1.42
C ASN A 182 -0.63 9.57 0.87
N GLY A 183 -0.83 8.86 -0.25
CA GLY A 183 -2.17 8.60 -0.78
C GLY A 183 -3.02 7.72 0.12
N VAL A 184 -2.43 6.67 0.71
CA VAL A 184 -3.10 5.84 1.73
C VAL A 184 -3.36 6.66 3.00
N ASN A 185 -2.39 7.45 3.45
CA ASN A 185 -2.56 8.35 4.62
C ASN A 185 -3.67 9.38 4.43
N LEU A 186 -3.82 9.98 3.25
CA LEU A 186 -4.93 10.89 2.92
C LEU A 186 -6.28 10.17 2.82
N THR A 187 -6.28 8.86 2.55
CA THR A 187 -7.48 8.05 2.44
C THR A 187 -7.97 7.54 3.80
N ASP A 188 -7.10 7.50 4.81
CA ASP A 188 -7.41 7.13 6.20
C ASP A 188 -8.12 8.26 6.97
N GLY A 189 -9.12 8.88 6.34
CA GLY A 189 -9.91 9.98 6.90
C GLY A 189 -11.34 9.59 7.33
N LEU A 190 -11.77 8.37 7.02
CA LEU A 190 -13.07 7.80 7.42
C LEU A 190 -12.89 6.36 7.90
N ASP A 191 -13.78 5.93 8.80
CA ASP A 191 -13.75 4.61 9.43
C ASP A 191 -13.81 3.48 8.39
N GLY A 192 -12.74 2.70 8.27
CA GLY A 192 -12.66 1.57 7.33
C GLY A 192 -12.28 1.93 5.88
N LEU A 193 -12.17 3.22 5.53
CA LEU A 193 -11.96 3.60 4.13
C LEU A 193 -10.61 3.10 3.58
N ALA A 194 -9.51 3.44 4.26
CA ALA A 194 -8.16 3.06 3.82
C ALA A 194 -7.94 1.54 3.89
N SER A 195 -8.31 0.90 5.00
CA SER A 195 -8.17 -0.55 5.17
C SER A 195 -8.94 -1.34 4.11
N GLY A 196 -10.20 -0.97 3.84
CA GLY A 196 -11.00 -1.60 2.78
C GLY A 196 -10.43 -1.38 1.37
N ALA A 197 -9.98 -0.17 1.05
CA ALA A 197 -9.33 0.12 -0.22
C ALA A 197 -8.02 -0.68 -0.40
N THR A 198 -7.22 -0.84 0.67
CA THR A 198 -6.01 -1.65 0.65
C THR A 198 -6.31 -3.14 0.46
N ILE A 199 -7.38 -3.68 1.06
CA ILE A 199 -7.83 -5.07 0.83
C ILE A 199 -8.12 -5.30 -0.66
N ILE A 200 -8.86 -4.39 -1.29
CA ILE A 200 -9.20 -4.48 -2.73
C ILE A 200 -7.95 -4.44 -3.59
N PHE A 201 -7.04 -3.49 -3.31
CA PHE A 201 -5.78 -3.36 -4.04
C PHE A 201 -4.92 -4.64 -3.92
N THR A 202 -4.72 -5.12 -2.70
CA THR A 202 -3.87 -6.28 -2.43
C THR A 202 -4.50 -7.59 -2.91
N ALA A 203 -5.84 -7.69 -2.96
CA ALA A 203 -6.53 -8.80 -3.61
C ALA A 203 -6.26 -8.85 -5.12
N ALA A 204 -6.26 -7.71 -5.80
CA ALA A 204 -5.87 -7.65 -7.21
C ALA A 204 -4.39 -8.03 -7.41
N TYR A 205 -3.50 -7.56 -6.54
CA TYR A 205 -2.09 -7.93 -6.59
C TYR A 205 -1.84 -9.41 -6.25
N LEU A 206 -2.63 -10.02 -5.35
CA LEU A 206 -2.58 -11.47 -5.13
C LEU A 206 -2.85 -12.23 -6.43
N ILE A 207 -3.86 -11.81 -7.19
CA ILE A 207 -4.22 -12.42 -8.48
C ILE A 207 -3.09 -12.21 -9.50
N ILE A 208 -2.57 -10.98 -9.63
CA ILE A 208 -1.45 -10.65 -10.54
C ILE A 208 -0.22 -11.48 -10.21
N SER A 209 0.22 -11.47 -8.95
CA SER A 209 1.42 -12.21 -8.53
C SER A 209 1.25 -13.72 -8.69
N PHE A 210 0.05 -14.25 -8.41
CA PHE A 210 -0.23 -15.65 -8.68
C PHE A 210 -0.17 -15.97 -10.19
N TRP A 211 -0.69 -15.09 -11.05
CA TRP A 211 -0.62 -15.24 -12.49
C TRP A 211 0.82 -15.19 -13.02
N GLN A 212 1.59 -14.19 -12.60
CA GLN A 212 3.01 -14.05 -12.96
C GLN A 212 3.80 -15.30 -12.57
N TRP A 213 3.54 -15.88 -11.39
CA TRP A 213 4.15 -17.14 -10.97
C TRP A 213 3.85 -18.32 -11.90
N ARG A 214 2.67 -18.36 -12.51
CA ARG A 214 2.32 -19.42 -13.48
C ARG A 214 2.94 -19.20 -14.86
N GLN A 215 3.51 -18.02 -15.12
CA GLN A 215 3.98 -17.57 -16.44
C GLN A 215 5.39 -16.92 -16.34
N VAL A 216 6.29 -17.46 -15.52
CA VAL A 216 7.66 -16.91 -15.34
C VAL A 216 8.54 -17.19 -16.56
N CYS A 217 9.43 -16.26 -16.93
CA CYS A 217 10.25 -16.33 -18.16
C CYS A 217 11.35 -17.41 -18.23
N ASN A 218 11.45 -18.33 -17.27
CA ASN A 218 12.56 -19.29 -17.16
C ASN A 218 12.11 -20.76 -17.03
N VAL A 219 10.95 -21.14 -17.59
CA VAL A 219 10.51 -22.54 -17.61
C VAL A 219 10.47 -23.03 -19.05
N ASP A 220 11.34 -24.00 -19.38
CA ASP A 220 11.21 -24.86 -20.56
C ASP A 220 9.88 -25.63 -20.44
N LEU A 221 8.80 -25.02 -20.91
CA LEU A 221 7.56 -25.72 -21.16
C LEU A 221 7.68 -26.34 -22.56
N ASP A 222 7.86 -27.65 -22.61
CA ASP A 222 7.69 -28.55 -23.77
C ASP A 222 6.30 -28.44 -24.47
N ALA A 223 5.49 -27.45 -24.09
CA ALA A 223 4.20 -27.14 -24.67
C ALA A 223 4.28 -25.86 -25.51
N GLY A 224 4.90 -25.98 -26.69
CA GLY A 224 4.65 -25.12 -27.85
C GLY A 224 4.65 -23.61 -27.62
N GLY A 225 5.84 -23.00 -27.64
CA GLY A 225 6.02 -21.56 -27.91
C GLY A 225 5.72 -20.61 -26.75
N LEU A 226 6.77 -20.02 -26.19
CA LEU A 226 6.68 -18.86 -25.28
C LEU A 226 6.13 -17.65 -26.04
N VAL A 227 4.86 -17.31 -25.83
CA VAL A 227 4.31 -16.04 -26.36
C VAL A 227 4.16 -14.97 -25.26
N HIS A 228 4.00 -15.32 -23.98
CA HIS A 228 3.79 -14.32 -22.91
C HIS A 228 4.30 -14.77 -21.53
N CYS A 229 5.51 -14.38 -21.15
CA CYS A 229 6.05 -14.58 -19.79
C CYS A 229 6.29 -13.25 -19.06
N TYR A 230 6.47 -13.29 -17.74
CA TYR A 230 6.72 -12.12 -16.88
C TYR A 230 8.03 -12.24 -16.11
N ASP A 231 8.78 -11.14 -16.07
CA ASP A 231 10.08 -11.00 -15.38
C ASP A 231 9.96 -10.59 -13.91
N ALA A 232 8.92 -11.07 -13.22
CA ALA A 232 8.80 -10.88 -11.77
C ALA A 232 9.66 -11.94 -11.06
N ARG A 233 10.54 -11.51 -10.15
CA ARG A 233 11.53 -12.40 -9.50
C ARG A 233 10.91 -13.45 -8.58
N ASP A 234 10.13 -13.00 -7.59
CA ASP A 234 9.59 -13.88 -6.53
C ASP A 234 8.04 -13.87 -6.45
N PRO A 235 7.31 -14.06 -7.58
CA PRO A 235 5.89 -13.76 -7.68
C PRO A 235 5.00 -14.63 -6.77
N LEU A 236 5.38 -15.90 -6.50
CA LEU A 236 4.62 -16.74 -5.58
C LEU A 236 4.66 -16.18 -4.15
N ASP A 237 5.84 -15.77 -3.71
CA ASP A 237 6.03 -15.27 -2.34
C ASP A 237 5.41 -13.87 -2.19
N THR A 238 5.44 -13.05 -3.24
CA THR A 238 4.65 -11.81 -3.32
C THR A 238 3.15 -12.07 -3.10
N ALA A 239 2.60 -13.14 -3.66
CA ALA A 239 1.20 -13.52 -3.41
C ALA A 239 0.96 -13.96 -1.94
N VAL A 240 1.94 -14.58 -1.29
CA VAL A 240 1.90 -14.93 0.16
C VAL A 240 1.86 -13.68 1.03
N LEU A 241 2.65 -12.65 0.68
CA LEU A 241 2.61 -11.34 1.34
C LEU A 241 1.26 -10.65 1.14
N CYS A 242 0.73 -10.63 -0.09
CA CYS A 242 -0.59 -10.05 -0.37
C CYS A 242 -1.68 -10.71 0.48
N ALA A 243 -1.67 -12.03 0.61
CA ALA A 243 -2.60 -12.74 1.49
C ALA A 243 -2.45 -12.34 2.97
N ALA A 244 -1.22 -12.17 3.46
CA ALA A 244 -0.97 -11.69 4.82
C ALA A 244 -1.58 -10.30 5.04
N ILE A 245 -1.36 -9.37 4.09
CA ILE A 245 -1.90 -8.00 4.18
C ILE A 245 -3.43 -8.03 4.14
N ILE A 246 -4.02 -8.82 3.25
CA ILE A 246 -5.49 -8.99 3.19
C ILE A 246 -6.02 -9.49 4.53
N GLY A 247 -5.46 -10.58 5.07
CA GLY A 247 -5.89 -11.15 6.35
C GLY A 247 -5.76 -10.16 7.49
N ALA A 248 -4.62 -9.46 7.60
CA ALA A 248 -4.39 -8.47 8.63
C ALA A 248 -5.35 -7.28 8.52
N CYS A 249 -5.58 -6.75 7.32
CA CYS A 249 -6.51 -5.65 7.09
C CYS A 249 -7.97 -6.06 7.32
N VAL A 250 -8.39 -7.27 6.93
CA VAL A 250 -9.75 -7.77 7.21
C VAL A 250 -9.98 -7.91 8.71
N GLY A 251 -9.02 -8.48 9.44
CA GLY A 251 -9.10 -8.61 10.91
C GLY A 251 -9.11 -7.25 11.61
N PHE A 252 -8.38 -6.26 11.07
CA PHE A 252 -8.37 -4.89 11.60
C PHE A 252 -9.67 -4.16 11.28
N LEU A 253 -10.18 -4.31 10.06
CA LEU A 253 -11.42 -3.70 9.60
C LEU A 253 -12.61 -4.08 10.50
N TRP A 254 -12.64 -5.31 11.03
CA TRP A 254 -13.64 -5.73 12.03
C TRP A 254 -13.76 -4.78 13.24
N TRP A 255 -12.66 -4.14 13.64
CA TRP A 255 -12.61 -3.19 14.76
C TRP A 255 -12.60 -1.72 14.30
N ASN A 256 -12.37 -1.47 13.01
CA ASN A 256 -12.20 -0.14 12.43
C ASN A 256 -13.41 0.31 11.59
N THR A 257 -14.36 -0.58 11.26
CA THR A 257 -15.64 -0.19 10.64
C THR A 257 -16.45 0.71 11.56
N SER A 258 -17.16 1.67 10.97
CA SER A 258 -17.94 2.66 11.72
C SER A 258 -19.02 2.02 12.61
N PRO A 259 -19.15 2.44 13.88
CA PRO A 259 -18.25 3.35 14.61
C PRO A 259 -16.91 2.70 14.99
N ALA A 260 -15.78 3.31 14.61
CA ALA A 260 -14.46 2.72 14.83
C ALA A 260 -14.08 2.64 16.32
N LYS A 261 -13.52 1.50 16.73
CA LYS A 261 -12.95 1.26 18.06
C LYS A 261 -11.44 1.51 18.13
N ILE A 262 -10.80 1.62 16.97
CA ILE A 262 -9.38 1.95 16.83
C ILE A 262 -9.14 2.62 15.48
N PHE A 263 -8.27 3.62 15.47
CA PHE A 263 -7.80 4.26 14.24
C PHE A 263 -6.47 3.68 13.78
N MET A 264 -6.30 3.59 12.46
CA MET A 264 -5.09 3.03 11.85
C MET A 264 -3.87 3.92 12.13
N GLY A 265 -4.04 5.24 12.01
CA GLY A 265 -3.00 6.23 12.29
C GLY A 265 -1.97 6.32 11.17
N ASP A 266 -1.01 7.22 11.33
CA ASP A 266 0.10 7.39 10.38
C ASP A 266 0.97 6.13 10.34
N THR A 267 1.06 5.40 11.44
CA THR A 267 1.76 4.11 11.55
C THR A 267 1.28 3.11 10.48
N GLY A 268 -0.03 2.88 10.41
CA GLY A 268 -0.59 1.86 9.52
C GLY A 268 -0.69 2.35 8.09
N SER A 269 -1.12 3.60 7.92
CA SER A 269 -1.36 4.16 6.59
C SER A 269 -0.05 4.32 5.79
N LEU A 270 1.04 4.78 6.43
CA LEU A 270 2.35 4.83 5.77
C LEU A 270 2.93 3.44 5.50
N ALA A 271 2.76 2.50 6.43
CA ALA A 271 3.24 1.12 6.23
C ALA A 271 2.53 0.43 5.07
N LEU A 272 1.20 0.52 5.01
CA LEU A 272 0.40 -0.07 3.93
C LEU A 272 0.70 0.60 2.59
N GLY A 273 0.87 1.92 2.54
CA GLY A 273 1.28 2.59 1.31
C GLY A 273 2.72 2.25 0.88
N GLY A 274 3.63 2.01 1.84
CA GLY A 274 4.95 1.45 1.55
C GLY A 274 4.89 0.03 0.97
N ALA A 275 4.05 -0.82 1.55
CA ALA A 275 3.82 -2.17 1.02
C ALA A 275 3.24 -2.12 -0.40
N ILE A 276 2.25 -1.27 -0.65
CA ILE A 276 1.66 -1.07 -1.98
C ILE A 276 2.73 -0.60 -2.98
N ALA A 277 3.55 0.40 -2.62
CA ALA A 277 4.63 0.86 -3.49
C ALA A 277 5.61 -0.26 -3.82
N GLY A 278 6.06 -0.99 -2.80
CA GLY A 278 6.96 -2.13 -2.96
C GLY A 278 6.36 -3.19 -3.88
N LEU A 279 5.11 -3.58 -3.66
CA LEU A 279 4.38 -4.54 -4.51
C LEU A 279 4.38 -4.10 -5.97
N THR A 280 4.06 -2.84 -6.27
CA THR A 280 3.98 -2.32 -7.64
C THR A 280 5.33 -2.34 -8.37
N ILE A 281 6.43 -2.16 -7.63
CA ILE A 281 7.80 -2.16 -8.15
C ILE A 281 8.27 -3.60 -8.37
N ILE A 282 8.12 -4.49 -7.39
CA ILE A 282 8.64 -5.86 -7.51
C ILE A 282 7.87 -6.74 -8.48
N SER A 283 6.60 -6.39 -8.76
CA SER A 283 5.79 -7.05 -9.79
C SER A 283 6.01 -6.47 -11.19
N ARG A 284 6.78 -5.39 -11.35
CA ARG A 284 6.96 -4.67 -12.62
C ARG A 284 5.63 -4.23 -13.24
N THR A 285 4.77 -3.63 -12.42
CA THR A 285 3.45 -3.17 -12.85
C THR A 285 3.11 -1.80 -12.25
N GLU A 286 4.03 -0.85 -12.26
CA GLU A 286 3.88 0.44 -11.57
C GLU A 286 2.68 1.24 -12.09
N ILE A 287 2.52 1.36 -13.41
CA ILE A 287 1.41 2.13 -13.99
C ILE A 287 0.08 1.40 -13.86
N VAL A 288 0.05 0.07 -14.03
CA VAL A 288 -1.17 -0.73 -13.75
C VAL A 288 -1.54 -0.64 -12.27
N GLY A 289 -0.55 -0.59 -11.38
CA GLY A 289 -0.72 -0.28 -9.98
C GLY A 289 -1.47 1.03 -9.76
N ALA A 290 -1.11 2.11 -10.46
CA ALA A 290 -1.81 3.38 -10.37
C ALA A 290 -3.29 3.29 -10.80
N VAL A 291 -3.63 2.41 -11.76
CA VAL A 291 -5.03 2.13 -12.15
C VAL A 291 -5.75 1.38 -11.05
N ILE A 292 -5.18 0.27 -10.55
CA ILE A 292 -5.78 -0.55 -9.49
C ILE A 292 -6.00 0.26 -8.21
N GLY A 293 -4.99 1.06 -7.83
CA GLY A 293 -5.03 1.98 -6.68
C GLY A 293 -5.61 3.34 -7.02
N GLY A 294 -6.36 3.46 -8.11
CA GLY A 294 -6.84 4.74 -8.61
C GLY A 294 -7.71 5.51 -7.61
N LEU A 295 -8.33 4.85 -6.63
CA LEU A 295 -9.01 5.55 -5.54
C LEU A 295 -8.02 6.40 -4.71
N PHE A 296 -6.88 5.83 -4.31
CA PHE A 296 -5.82 6.55 -3.59
C PHE A 296 -5.29 7.73 -4.44
N VAL A 297 -5.13 7.50 -5.75
CA VAL A 297 -4.71 8.53 -6.71
C VAL A 297 -5.74 9.66 -6.79
N ILE A 298 -7.03 9.36 -6.95
CA ILE A 298 -8.12 10.35 -7.02
C ILE A 298 -8.19 11.18 -5.74
N ILE A 299 -8.09 10.54 -4.58
CA ILE A 299 -8.10 11.24 -3.28
C ILE A 299 -6.88 12.15 -3.17
N SER A 300 -5.69 11.69 -3.54
CA SER A 300 -4.46 12.49 -3.54
C SER A 300 -4.55 13.68 -4.50
N LEU A 301 -5.03 13.44 -5.72
CA LEU A 301 -5.24 14.48 -6.73
C LEU A 301 -6.25 15.53 -6.26
N SER A 302 -7.28 15.14 -5.51
CA SER A 302 -8.23 16.10 -4.96
C SER A 302 -7.55 17.14 -4.06
N VAL A 303 -6.56 16.72 -3.26
CA VAL A 303 -5.76 17.60 -2.40
C VAL A 303 -4.84 18.48 -3.24
N ILE A 304 -4.13 17.89 -4.21
CA ILE A 304 -3.22 18.63 -5.09
C ILE A 304 -3.97 19.72 -5.86
N ILE A 305 -5.11 19.38 -6.47
CA ILE A 305 -5.97 20.32 -7.21
C ILE A 305 -6.48 21.42 -6.28
N GLN A 306 -6.95 21.07 -5.08
CA GLN A 306 -7.46 22.03 -4.10
C GLN A 306 -6.37 23.04 -3.68
N VAL A 307 -5.18 22.55 -3.33
CA VAL A 307 -4.05 23.40 -2.89
C VAL A 307 -3.56 24.27 -4.03
N ALA A 308 -3.41 23.72 -5.25
CA ALA A 308 -3.00 24.47 -6.42
C ALA A 308 -4.00 25.58 -6.76
N SER A 309 -5.30 25.26 -6.79
CA SER A 309 -6.36 26.23 -7.07
C SER A 309 -6.40 27.36 -6.04
N PHE A 310 -6.28 27.02 -4.74
CA PHE A 310 -6.29 28.04 -3.68
C PHE A 310 -5.05 28.95 -3.73
N LYS A 311 -3.87 28.39 -4.02
CA LYS A 311 -2.63 29.19 -4.19
C LYS A 311 -2.64 30.09 -5.43
N LEU A 312 -3.23 29.63 -6.53
CA LEU A 312 -3.22 30.35 -7.81
C LEU A 312 -4.40 31.32 -7.96
N THR A 313 -5.57 30.97 -7.44
CA THR A 313 -6.82 31.70 -7.70
C THR A 313 -7.52 32.20 -6.44
N GLY A 314 -7.09 31.75 -5.24
CA GLY A 314 -7.77 32.02 -3.97
C GLY A 314 -9.11 31.29 -3.81
N LYS A 315 -9.53 30.49 -4.80
CA LYS A 315 -10.82 29.79 -4.80
C LYS A 315 -10.65 28.31 -4.46
N ARG A 316 -11.64 27.74 -3.79
CA ARG A 316 -11.73 26.31 -3.48
C ARG A 316 -12.49 25.60 -4.61
N VAL A 317 -11.98 24.46 -5.07
CA VAL A 317 -12.66 23.61 -6.09
C VAL A 317 -13.65 22.67 -5.42
N PHE A 318 -13.20 22.00 -4.37
CA PHE A 318 -14.02 21.16 -3.50
C PHE A 318 -14.36 21.92 -2.22
N ARG A 319 -15.55 21.66 -1.65
CA ARG A 319 -15.95 22.14 -0.32
C ARG A 319 -14.86 21.94 0.74
N MET A 320 -14.25 20.75 0.75
CA MET A 320 -13.09 20.37 1.55
C MET A 320 -12.30 19.30 0.80
N ALA A 321 -11.00 19.23 1.04
CA ALA A 321 -10.14 18.14 0.57
C ALA A 321 -9.53 17.43 1.80
N PRO A 322 -9.34 16.09 1.75
CA PRO A 322 -9.51 15.21 0.59
C PRO A 322 -10.98 14.91 0.23
N LEU A 323 -11.19 14.23 -0.90
CA LEU A 323 -12.50 14.10 -1.57
C LEU A 323 -13.62 13.51 -0.70
N GLN A 324 -13.31 12.63 0.25
CA GLN A 324 -14.31 12.07 1.17
C GLN A 324 -15.00 13.16 2.01
N HIS A 325 -14.26 14.14 2.52
CA HIS A 325 -14.82 15.25 3.31
C HIS A 325 -15.68 16.20 2.45
N HIS A 326 -15.42 16.28 1.15
CA HIS A 326 -16.29 17.00 0.23
C HIS A 326 -17.71 16.41 0.23
N PHE A 327 -17.83 15.08 0.26
CA PHE A 327 -19.11 14.39 0.28
C PHE A 327 -19.77 14.43 1.66
N GLU A 328 -19.01 14.38 2.75
CA GLU A 328 -19.55 14.62 4.10
C GLU A 328 -20.18 16.02 4.21
N LEU A 329 -19.49 17.06 3.73
CA LEU A 329 -20.03 18.42 3.69
C LEU A 329 -21.18 18.60 2.69
N LYS A 330 -21.44 17.63 1.80
CA LYS A 330 -22.65 17.56 0.98
C LYS A 330 -23.82 16.86 1.70
N GLY A 331 -23.62 16.38 2.92
CA GLY A 331 -24.63 15.70 3.73
C GLY A 331 -24.71 14.20 3.49
N TRP A 332 -23.69 13.58 2.88
CA TRP A 332 -23.67 12.11 2.74
C TRP A 332 -23.25 11.46 4.07
N ASN A 333 -23.90 10.35 4.42
CA ASN A 333 -23.52 9.55 5.58
C ASN A 333 -22.12 8.92 5.36
N GLU A 334 -21.30 8.88 6.41
CA GLU A 334 -19.93 8.35 6.40
C GLU A 334 -19.88 6.93 5.82
N VAL A 335 -20.72 6.02 6.34
CA VAL A 335 -20.80 4.62 5.85
C VAL A 335 -21.13 4.56 4.35
N THR A 336 -22.03 5.43 3.88
CA THR A 336 -22.39 5.50 2.45
C THR A 336 -21.21 5.96 1.60
N ILE A 337 -20.39 6.90 2.09
CA ILE A 337 -19.19 7.36 1.39
C ILE A 337 -18.19 6.21 1.31
N VAL A 338 -17.91 5.54 2.43
CA VAL A 338 -16.94 4.43 2.52
C VAL A 338 -17.31 3.31 1.55
N VAL A 339 -18.55 2.82 1.60
CA VAL A 339 -19.00 1.73 0.72
C VAL A 339 -18.96 2.14 -0.76
N ARG A 340 -19.36 3.37 -1.10
CA ARG A 340 -19.28 3.85 -2.50
C ARG A 340 -17.84 3.97 -2.98
N PHE A 341 -16.93 4.41 -2.12
CA PHE A 341 -15.52 4.51 -2.46
C PHE A 341 -14.90 3.12 -2.63
N TRP A 342 -15.31 2.12 -1.83
CA TRP A 342 -14.94 0.72 -2.07
C TRP A 342 -15.46 0.19 -3.40
N ILE A 343 -16.70 0.53 -3.80
CA ILE A 343 -17.22 0.17 -5.14
C ILE A 343 -16.33 0.77 -6.24
N VAL A 344 -15.95 2.05 -6.11
CA VAL A 344 -15.02 2.70 -7.06
C VAL A 344 -13.66 2.02 -7.08
N ALA A 345 -13.10 1.68 -5.91
CA ALA A 345 -11.85 0.91 -5.83
C ALA A 345 -11.99 -0.46 -6.50
N GLY A 346 -13.11 -1.17 -6.30
CA GLY A 346 -13.38 -2.46 -6.92
C GLY A 346 -13.49 -2.38 -8.45
N ILE A 347 -14.16 -1.35 -8.98
CA ILE A 347 -14.24 -1.10 -10.43
C ILE A 347 -12.84 -0.83 -11.00
N LEU A 348 -12.07 0.04 -10.36
CA LEU A 348 -10.71 0.39 -10.81
C LEU A 348 -9.75 -0.80 -10.72
N ALA A 349 -9.83 -1.61 -9.67
CA ALA A 349 -9.11 -2.87 -9.55
C ALA A 349 -9.51 -3.86 -10.66
N GLY A 350 -10.80 -3.98 -10.96
CA GLY A 350 -11.30 -4.79 -12.07
C GLY A 350 -10.79 -4.32 -13.44
N ILE A 351 -10.75 -3.01 -13.68
CA ILE A 351 -10.18 -2.43 -14.90
C ILE A 351 -8.67 -2.73 -15.00
N GLY A 352 -7.92 -2.51 -13.91
CA GLY A 352 -6.48 -2.77 -13.87
C GLY A 352 -6.15 -4.26 -14.07
N LEU A 353 -6.92 -5.16 -13.46
CA LEU A 353 -6.85 -6.60 -13.73
C LEU A 353 -7.18 -6.90 -15.19
N GLY A 354 -8.25 -6.32 -15.74
CA GLY A 354 -8.61 -6.48 -17.14
C GLY A 354 -7.47 -6.08 -18.09
N ILE A 355 -6.83 -4.93 -17.85
CA ILE A 355 -5.65 -4.48 -18.60
C ILE A 355 -4.51 -5.49 -18.50
N PHE A 356 -4.22 -5.98 -17.30
CA PHE A 356 -3.17 -6.99 -17.08
C PHE A 356 -3.47 -8.31 -17.80
N TYR A 357 -4.72 -8.78 -17.75
CA TYR A 357 -5.15 -10.02 -18.41
C TYR A 357 -5.19 -9.91 -19.94
N LEU A 358 -5.56 -8.74 -20.48
CA LEU A 358 -5.58 -8.52 -21.94
C LEU A 358 -4.18 -8.62 -22.56
N ASP A 359 -3.13 -8.25 -21.82
CA ASP A 359 -1.73 -8.46 -22.23
C ASP A 359 -1.33 -9.94 -22.21
N ALA A 360 -1.98 -10.75 -21.36
CA ALA A 360 -1.73 -12.17 -21.25
C ALA A 360 -2.43 -13.00 -22.33
N LEU A 361 -3.45 -12.44 -22.98
CA LEU A 361 -4.11 -13.10 -24.09
C LEU A 361 -3.17 -13.11 -25.30
N PRO A 362 -2.94 -14.26 -25.96
CA PRO A 362 -2.29 -14.26 -27.25
C PRO A 362 -3.11 -13.34 -28.14
N ARG A 363 -2.49 -12.27 -28.63
CA ARG A 363 -3.16 -11.38 -29.58
C ARG A 363 -3.82 -12.27 -30.63
N LEU A 364 -5.14 -12.21 -30.75
CA LEU A 364 -5.89 -12.73 -31.90
C LEU A 364 -5.59 -11.85 -33.12
N THR A 365 -4.30 -11.75 -33.47
CA THR A 365 -3.81 -11.09 -34.66
C THR A 365 -3.17 -12.17 -35.52
N SER A 366 -4.05 -12.85 -36.24
CA SER A 366 -3.81 -13.30 -37.61
C SER A 366 -3.19 -12.19 -38.46
#